data_AF-A0AAX7V2T6-F1
#
_entry.id   AF-A0AAX7V2T6-F1
#
_cell.length_a   1.000
_cell.length_b   1.000
_cell.length_c   1.000
_cell.angle_alpha   90.00
_cell.angle_beta   90.00
_cell.angle_gamma   90.00
#
_symmetry.space_group_name_H-M   'P 1'
#
loop_
_entity.id
_entity.type
_entity.pdbx_description
1 polymer ?
#
loop_
_entity_poly.entity_id
_entity_poly.type
_entity_poly.pdbx_seq_one_letter_code
_entity_poly.pdbx_strand_id
1 'polypeptide(L)'
;MAPKGKVGTKGKKQIYEENEATLKFYTRVILGANAIYAAVNFLVFYSSSTFWTWVSLFKDHNLNCECPQIGLNVSGFKTLLRLLWQLLLVFALAVYVGSYRSMAAMAKPAFADDGSLLDGGIDLNMEQGMAEHLKDVILLTAIVQVLSTISSYFWYLWLLAPARALYLLWVNFLGPWFMAESPSAPEEVNEKKQRRQERRQMRRF
;
A
#
# COMPACT_ATOMS: atom_id res chain seq x y z
N MET A 1 15.06 -31.53 2.90
CA MET A 1 14.56 -30.27 2.30
C MET A 1 15.27 -30.02 0.98
N ALA A 2 14.54 -30.09 -0.14
CA ALA A 2 15.08 -29.78 -1.45
C ALA A 2 15.50 -28.30 -1.53
N PRO A 3 16.64 -27.95 -2.16
CA PRO A 3 16.99 -26.55 -2.37
C PRO A 3 15.95 -25.94 -3.31
N LYS A 4 15.17 -24.98 -2.79
CA LYS A 4 14.19 -24.20 -3.57
C LYS A 4 14.87 -23.75 -4.86
N GLY A 5 14.23 -24.10 -5.98
CA GLY A 5 14.74 -23.87 -7.33
C GLY A 5 15.17 -22.43 -7.51
N LYS A 6 16.19 -22.21 -8.33
CA LYS A 6 16.50 -20.87 -8.82
C LYS A 6 15.21 -20.33 -9.44
N VAL A 7 14.64 -19.29 -8.82
CA VAL A 7 13.54 -18.53 -9.41
C VAL A 7 13.96 -18.21 -10.84
N GLY A 8 13.19 -18.69 -11.82
CA GLY A 8 13.50 -18.48 -13.22
C GLY A 8 13.61 -16.97 -13.46
N THR A 9 14.74 -16.50 -13.97
CA THR A 9 14.89 -15.10 -14.37
C THR A 9 13.94 -14.87 -15.54
N LYS A 10 12.78 -14.27 -15.27
CA LYS A 10 11.83 -13.83 -16.29
C LYS A 10 12.53 -12.89 -17.27
N GLY A 11 12.09 -12.89 -18.53
CA GLY A 11 12.64 -12.00 -19.55
C GLY A 11 12.39 -10.54 -19.19
N LYS A 12 13.33 -9.62 -19.49
CA LYS A 12 13.22 -8.19 -19.14
C LYS A 12 11.92 -7.55 -19.65
N LYS A 13 11.51 -7.90 -20.87
CA LYS A 13 10.25 -7.44 -21.47
C LYS A 13 9.01 -7.98 -20.73
N GLN A 14 9.07 -9.24 -20.31
CA GLN A 14 7.99 -9.86 -19.52
C GLN A 14 7.85 -9.18 -18.15
N ILE A 15 8.96 -8.88 -17.47
CA ILE A 15 8.95 -8.16 -16.19
C ILE A 15 8.30 -6.78 -16.34
N TYR A 16 8.64 -6.06 -17.41
CA TYR A 16 8.05 -4.75 -17.70
C TYR A 16 6.53 -4.84 -17.90
N GLU A 17 6.06 -5.76 -18.76
CA GLU A 17 4.63 -5.93 -19.04
C GLU A 17 3.86 -6.40 -17.79
N GLU A 18 4.42 -7.33 -17.01
CA GLU A 18 3.83 -7.80 -15.75
C GLU A 18 3.77 -6.69 -14.70
N ASN A 19 4.81 -5.87 -14.58
CA ASN A 19 4.86 -4.72 -13.67
C ASN A 19 3.81 -3.67 -14.04
N GLU A 20 3.68 -3.35 -15.33
CA GLU A 20 2.70 -2.40 -15.83
C GLU A 20 1.26 -2.91 -15.60
N ALA A 21 1.00 -4.19 -15.88
CA ALA A 21 -0.29 -4.82 -15.62
C ALA A 21 -0.63 -4.81 -14.11
N THR A 22 0.36 -5.09 -13.26
CA THR A 22 0.24 -5.05 -11.80
C THR A 22 -0.14 -3.64 -11.34
N LEU A 23 0.60 -2.62 -11.75
CA LEU A 23 0.30 -1.23 -11.38
C LEU A 23 -1.10 -0.81 -11.83
N LYS A 24 -1.50 -1.16 -13.06
CA LYS A 24 -2.86 -0.89 -13.58
C LYS A 24 -3.93 -1.60 -12.77
N PHE A 25 -3.71 -2.86 -12.39
CA PHE A 25 -4.63 -3.62 -11.55
C PHE A 25 -4.86 -2.91 -10.21
N TYR A 26 -3.80 -2.57 -9.47
CA TYR A 26 -3.94 -1.89 -8.19
C TYR A 26 -4.50 -0.47 -8.32
N THR A 27 -4.21 0.24 -9.41
CA THR A 27 -4.82 1.54 -9.70
C THR A 27 -6.34 1.42 -9.82
N ARG A 28 -6.83 0.42 -10.55
CA ARG A 28 -8.28 0.15 -10.66
C ARG A 28 -8.91 -0.21 -9.32
N VAL A 29 -8.21 -0.98 -8.49
CA VAL A 29 -8.67 -1.31 -7.13
C VAL A 29 -8.81 -0.06 -6.27
N ILE A 30 -7.79 0.82 -6.27
CA ILE A 30 -7.82 2.09 -5.51
C ILE A 30 -8.96 3.00 -6.01
N LEU A 31 -9.11 3.16 -7.32
CA LEU A 31 -10.18 3.96 -7.90
C LEU A 31 -11.57 3.37 -7.59
N GLY A 32 -11.72 2.05 -7.68
CA GLY A 32 -12.96 1.34 -7.35
C GLY A 32 -13.35 1.50 -5.88
N ALA A 33 -12.41 1.32 -4.95
CA ALA A 33 -12.64 1.49 -3.53
C ALA A 33 -13.05 2.94 -3.18
N ASN A 34 -12.36 3.94 -3.76
CA ASN A 34 -12.72 5.34 -3.59
C ASN A 34 -14.08 5.68 -4.23
N ALA A 35 -14.40 5.12 -5.39
CA ALA A 35 -15.69 5.32 -6.04
C ALA A 35 -16.84 4.74 -5.21
N ILE A 36 -16.69 3.53 -4.66
CA ILE A 36 -17.67 2.93 -3.75
C ILE A 36 -17.83 3.80 -2.50
N TYR A 37 -16.72 4.21 -1.88
CA TYR A 37 -16.75 5.06 -0.70
C TYR A 37 -17.43 6.40 -0.95
N ALA A 38 -17.16 7.02 -2.10
CA ALA A 38 -17.78 8.26 -2.53
C ALA A 38 -19.27 8.07 -2.84
N ALA A 39 -19.67 6.97 -3.49
CA ALA A 39 -21.06 6.66 -3.78
C ALA A 39 -21.87 6.43 -2.50
N VAL A 40 -21.34 5.67 -1.54
CA VAL A 40 -22.00 5.45 -0.25
C VAL A 40 -22.09 6.76 0.54
N ASN A 41 -21.02 7.56 0.57
CA ASN A 41 -21.08 8.88 1.18
C ASN A 41 -22.10 9.77 0.48
N PHE A 42 -22.12 9.81 -0.85
CA PHE A 42 -23.08 10.60 -1.60
C PHE A 42 -24.51 10.17 -1.29
N LEU A 43 -24.81 8.87 -1.28
CA LEU A 43 -26.15 8.35 -0.95
C LEU A 43 -26.58 8.66 0.50
N VAL A 44 -25.66 8.51 1.46
CA VAL A 44 -25.93 8.74 2.88
C VAL A 44 -26.00 10.24 3.20
N PHE A 45 -25.22 11.08 2.51
CA PHE A 45 -25.14 12.53 2.75
C PHE A 45 -25.95 13.38 1.78
N TYR A 46 -26.57 12.83 0.73
CA TYR A 46 -27.46 13.57 -0.17
C TYR A 46 -28.61 14.26 0.60
N SER A 47 -29.02 13.68 1.73
CA SER A 47 -30.05 14.22 2.62
C SER A 47 -29.52 15.24 3.66
N SER A 48 -28.20 15.33 3.89
CA SER A 48 -27.61 16.24 4.88
C SER A 48 -26.95 17.44 4.21
N SER A 49 -27.49 18.63 4.50
CA SER A 49 -27.20 19.99 4.01
C SER A 49 -25.74 20.49 3.94
N THR A 50 -24.73 19.62 4.03
CA THR A 50 -23.30 19.96 3.91
C THR A 50 -22.85 20.25 2.47
N PHE A 51 -23.63 19.83 1.47
CA PHE A 51 -23.41 20.24 0.07
C PHE A 51 -23.72 21.74 -0.11
N TRP A 52 -24.77 22.24 0.56
CA TRP A 52 -25.16 23.65 0.49
C TRP A 52 -24.18 24.58 1.20
N THR A 53 -23.49 24.15 2.27
CA THR A 53 -22.49 25.00 2.95
C THR A 53 -21.22 25.24 2.14
N TRP A 54 -20.80 24.27 1.30
CA TRP A 54 -19.69 24.46 0.36
C TRP A 54 -20.12 25.23 -0.89
N VAL A 55 -21.36 25.04 -1.38
CA VAL A 55 -21.93 25.81 -2.49
C VAL A 55 -22.19 27.27 -2.10
N SER A 56 -22.59 27.54 -0.85
CA SER A 56 -22.76 28.89 -0.32
C SER A 56 -21.42 29.61 -0.04
N LEU A 57 -20.29 28.90 -0.09
CA LEU A 57 -18.96 29.51 0.06
C LEU A 57 -18.36 29.96 -1.28
N PHE A 58 -18.83 29.40 -2.40
CA PHE A 58 -18.49 29.85 -3.75
C PHE A 58 -19.49 30.82 -4.35
N LYS A 59 -20.68 30.96 -3.75
CA LYS A 59 -21.75 31.81 -4.24
C LYS A 59 -22.07 32.90 -3.22
N ASP A 60 -21.70 34.11 -3.60
CA ASP A 60 -22.13 35.42 -3.09
C ASP A 60 -21.19 36.16 -2.13
N HIS A 61 -20.28 36.86 -2.80
CA HIS A 61 -19.82 38.20 -2.45
C HIS A 61 -21.01 39.20 -2.48
N ASN A 62 -21.96 39.16 -1.54
CA ASN A 62 -22.71 40.34 -1.08
C ASN A 62 -23.73 40.02 0.03
N LEU A 63 -23.69 40.85 1.07
CA LEU A 63 -24.61 41.08 2.18
C LEU A 63 -25.85 40.16 2.30
N ASN A 64 -25.93 39.41 3.40
CA ASN A 64 -26.83 39.71 4.52
C ASN A 64 -26.61 38.73 5.67
N CYS A 65 -26.58 39.28 6.88
CA CYS A 65 -26.38 38.56 8.13
C CYS A 65 -27.61 37.71 8.48
N GLU A 66 -27.45 36.39 8.50
CA GLU A 66 -28.20 35.50 9.40
C GLU A 66 -27.19 34.49 9.97
N CYS A 67 -26.84 34.66 11.25
CA CYS A 67 -26.18 33.59 12.01
C CYS A 67 -27.26 32.62 12.52
N PRO A 68 -27.24 31.33 12.14
CA PRO A 68 -28.07 30.35 12.81
C PRO A 68 -27.31 29.81 14.03
N GLN A 69 -27.91 30.07 15.18
CA GLN A 69 -27.62 29.61 16.55
C GLN A 69 -26.72 28.38 16.69
N ILE A 70 -25.67 28.55 17.50
CA ILE A 70 -24.75 27.50 17.99
C ILE A 70 -25.54 26.53 18.88
N GLY A 71 -26.01 25.42 18.30
CA GLY A 71 -26.58 24.27 19.00
C GLY A 71 -25.48 23.34 19.56
N LEU A 72 -24.83 23.74 20.65
CA LEU A 72 -23.96 22.87 21.45
C LEU A 72 -24.82 21.85 22.21
N ASN A 73 -24.60 20.54 21.94
CA ASN A 73 -24.56 19.40 22.90
C ASN A 73 -25.01 18.01 22.33
N VAL A 74 -25.47 17.91 21.07
CA VAL A 74 -25.57 16.60 20.34
C VAL A 74 -24.94 16.68 18.94
N SER A 75 -24.93 17.89 18.37
CA SER A 75 -24.27 18.22 17.10
C SER A 75 -22.75 18.12 17.16
N GLY A 76 -22.15 18.44 18.32
CA GLY A 76 -20.70 18.41 18.52
C GLY A 76 -20.10 17.00 18.42
N PHE A 77 -20.72 15.99 19.04
CA PHE A 77 -20.25 14.60 19.00
C PHE A 77 -20.32 14.00 17.58
N LYS A 78 -21.43 14.26 16.86
CA LYS A 78 -21.56 13.83 15.45
C LYS A 78 -20.57 14.56 14.54
N THR A 79 -20.31 15.85 14.78
CA THR A 79 -19.33 16.64 14.03
C THR A 79 -17.91 16.17 14.32
N LEU A 80 -17.59 15.85 15.57
CA LEU A 80 -16.30 15.29 15.99
C LEU A 80 -16.04 13.93 15.35
N LEU A 81 -17.03 13.02 15.41
CA LEU A 81 -16.96 11.72 14.74
C LEU A 81 -16.79 11.89 13.22
N ARG A 82 -17.43 12.89 12.61
CA ARG A 82 -17.31 13.18 11.17
C ARG A 82 -15.93 13.72 10.80
N LEU A 83 -15.36 14.63 11.59
CA LEU A 83 -13.99 15.12 11.41
C LEU A 83 -12.97 13.99 11.58
N LEU A 84 -13.14 13.13 12.59
CA LEU A 84 -12.31 11.95 12.80
C LEU A 84 -12.38 11.00 11.61
N TRP A 85 -13.57 10.82 11.03
CA TRP A 85 -13.75 9.98 9.84
C TRP A 85 -13.11 10.58 8.59
N GLN A 86 -13.15 11.91 8.43
CA GLN A 86 -12.47 12.62 7.36
C GLN A 86 -10.94 12.54 7.50
N LEU A 87 -10.40 12.63 8.72
CA LEU A 87 -8.97 12.44 8.97
C LEU A 87 -8.52 11.01 8.62
N LEU A 88 -9.30 10.00 8.98
CA LEU A 88 -9.05 8.61 8.61
C LEU A 88 -9.08 8.39 7.09
N LEU A 89 -9.96 9.09 6.36
CA LEU A 89 -9.97 9.05 4.91
C LEU A 89 -8.74 9.71 4.29
N VAL A 90 -8.34 10.89 4.77
CA VAL A 90 -7.12 11.57 4.32
C VAL A 90 -5.90 10.67 4.57
N PHE A 91 -5.88 9.97 5.71
CA PHE A 91 -4.88 8.98 6.02
C PHE A 91 -4.86 7.82 5.02
N ALA A 92 -6.02 7.22 4.69
CA ALA A 92 -6.10 6.16 3.68
C ALA A 92 -5.59 6.64 2.30
N LEU A 93 -5.96 7.86 1.89
CA LEU A 93 -5.46 8.45 0.64
C LEU A 93 -3.94 8.64 0.67
N ALA A 94 -3.38 9.12 1.77
CA ALA A 94 -1.94 9.24 1.95
C ALA A 94 -1.24 7.87 1.85
N VAL A 95 -1.82 6.83 2.45
CA VAL A 95 -1.30 5.45 2.36
C VAL A 95 -1.36 4.92 0.93
N TYR A 96 -2.45 5.16 0.19
CA TYR A 96 -2.53 4.77 -1.22
C TYR A 96 -1.48 5.46 -2.06
N VAL A 97 -1.37 6.80 -1.93
CA VAL A 97 -0.41 7.58 -2.70
C VAL A 97 1.01 7.14 -2.35
N GLY A 98 1.34 7.01 -1.06
CA GLY A 98 2.65 6.54 -0.61
C GLY A 98 3.01 5.16 -1.15
N SER A 99 2.10 4.20 -1.01
CA SER A 99 2.32 2.82 -1.45
C SER A 99 2.38 2.71 -2.97
N TYR A 100 1.51 3.41 -3.69
CA TYR A 100 1.53 3.43 -5.14
C TYR A 100 2.81 4.06 -5.68
N ARG A 101 3.24 5.22 -5.16
CA ARG A 101 4.48 5.87 -5.57
C ARG A 101 5.69 4.97 -5.32
N SER A 102 5.68 4.24 -4.22
CA SER A 102 6.74 3.30 -3.87
C SER A 102 6.78 2.11 -4.83
N MET A 103 5.63 1.52 -5.21
CA MET A 103 5.56 0.47 -6.24
C MET A 103 5.96 0.98 -7.63
N ALA A 104 5.51 2.16 -8.01
CA ALA A 104 5.85 2.77 -9.29
C ALA A 104 7.35 3.09 -9.40
N ALA A 105 7.99 3.50 -8.30
CA ALA A 105 9.43 3.72 -8.26
C ALA A 105 10.22 2.41 -8.42
N MET A 106 9.76 1.31 -7.80
CA MET A 106 10.41 -0.01 -7.92
C MET A 106 10.26 -0.62 -9.33
N ALA A 107 9.14 -0.35 -9.99
CA ALA A 107 8.85 -0.82 -11.34
C ALA A 107 9.38 0.11 -12.46
N LYS A 108 10.14 1.17 -12.14
CA LYS A 108 10.60 2.15 -13.13
C LYS A 108 11.52 1.46 -14.16
N PRO A 109 11.16 1.43 -15.45
CA PRO A 109 12.01 0.84 -16.49
C PRO A 109 13.19 1.75 -16.84
N ALA A 110 14.28 1.14 -17.29
CA ALA A 110 15.41 1.84 -17.90
C ALA A 110 15.47 1.49 -19.39
N PHE A 111 15.53 2.50 -20.24
CA PHE A 111 15.66 2.37 -21.69
C PHE A 111 17.02 2.93 -22.12
N ALA A 112 17.59 2.35 -23.18
CA ALA A 112 18.78 2.87 -23.84
C ALA A 112 18.43 4.01 -24.80
N ASP A 113 19.45 4.74 -25.26
CA ASP A 113 19.32 5.85 -26.21
C ASP A 113 18.77 5.41 -27.58
N ASP A 114 18.85 4.11 -27.89
CA ASP A 114 18.28 3.48 -29.09
C ASP A 114 16.79 3.07 -28.93
N GLY A 115 16.21 3.31 -27.76
CA GLY A 115 14.84 2.90 -27.42
C GLY A 115 14.70 1.42 -27.01
N SER A 116 15.80 0.67 -26.89
CA SER A 116 15.78 -0.71 -26.42
C SER A 116 15.61 -0.77 -24.89
N LEU A 117 14.89 -1.78 -24.40
CA LEU A 117 14.63 -1.96 -22.97
C LEU A 117 15.87 -2.56 -22.28
N LEU A 118 16.60 -1.71 -21.53
CA LEU A 118 17.80 -2.11 -20.78
C LEU A 118 17.44 -2.86 -19.49
N ASP A 119 16.41 -2.39 -18.78
CA ASP A 119 15.92 -2.99 -17.54
C ASP A 119 14.41 -2.78 -17.39
N GLY A 120 13.70 -3.84 -16.97
CA GLY A 120 12.25 -3.83 -16.74
C GLY A 120 11.86 -3.32 -15.34
N GLY A 121 12.84 -2.95 -14.53
CA GLY A 121 12.66 -2.61 -13.11
C GLY A 121 12.62 -3.86 -12.23
N ILE A 122 12.43 -3.66 -10.93
CA ILE A 122 12.33 -4.75 -9.95
C ILE A 122 11.01 -5.50 -10.18
N ASP A 123 11.06 -6.84 -10.26
CA ASP A 123 9.86 -7.67 -10.41
C ASP A 123 8.96 -7.51 -9.17
N LEU A 124 7.80 -6.88 -9.36
CA LEU A 124 6.81 -6.68 -8.30
C LEU A 124 6.14 -8.00 -7.88
N ASN A 125 6.27 -9.06 -8.65
CA ASN A 125 5.64 -10.37 -8.44
C ASN A 125 6.61 -11.42 -7.86
N MET A 126 7.70 -10.99 -7.24
CA MET A 126 8.62 -11.87 -6.53
C MET A 126 7.99 -12.34 -5.20
N GLU A 127 7.89 -13.67 -4.97
CA GLU A 127 7.26 -14.34 -3.79
C GLU A 127 7.87 -14.00 -2.40
N GLN A 128 8.86 -13.11 -2.36
CA GLN A 128 9.51 -12.68 -1.11
C GLN A 128 10.07 -11.25 -1.24
N GLY A 129 9.48 -10.44 -2.12
CA GLY A 129 9.88 -9.06 -2.36
C GLY A 129 9.12 -8.05 -1.50
N MET A 130 9.73 -6.88 -1.26
CA MET A 130 9.06 -5.76 -0.56
C MET A 130 7.74 -5.36 -1.21
N ALA A 131 7.61 -5.54 -2.53
CA ALA A 131 6.40 -5.24 -3.29
C ALA A 131 5.17 -6.01 -2.79
N GLU A 132 5.31 -7.25 -2.30
CA GLU A 132 4.18 -8.00 -1.74
C GLU A 132 3.59 -7.31 -0.51
N HIS A 133 4.44 -6.79 0.37
CA HIS A 133 3.98 -6.03 1.52
C HIS A 133 3.26 -4.74 1.12
N LEU A 134 3.68 -4.07 0.05
CA LEU A 134 2.98 -2.90 -0.47
C LEU A 134 1.62 -3.26 -1.09
N LYS A 135 1.56 -4.37 -1.84
CA LYS A 135 0.31 -4.91 -2.39
C LYS A 135 -0.68 -5.23 -1.27
N ASP A 136 -0.21 -5.87 -0.21
CA ASP A 136 -1.01 -6.21 0.98
C ASP A 136 -1.53 -4.96 1.69
N VAL A 137 -0.71 -3.92 1.85
CA VAL A 137 -1.12 -2.65 2.47
C VAL A 137 -2.21 -1.95 1.64
N ILE A 138 -2.06 -1.92 0.31
CA ILE A 138 -3.06 -1.30 -0.59
C ILE A 138 -4.37 -2.08 -0.54
N LEU A 139 -4.30 -3.40 -0.64
CA LEU A 139 -5.50 -4.25 -0.64
C LEU A 139 -6.21 -4.21 0.71
N LEU A 140 -5.46 -4.26 1.82
CA LEU A 140 -6.02 -4.12 3.16
C LEU A 140 -6.71 -2.75 3.32
N THR A 141 -6.07 -1.67 2.88
CA THR A 141 -6.66 -0.32 2.95
C THR A 141 -7.95 -0.24 2.12
N ALA A 142 -7.98 -0.85 0.92
CA ALA A 142 -9.19 -0.91 0.08
C ALA A 142 -10.34 -1.66 0.76
N ILE A 143 -10.05 -2.82 1.36
CA ILE A 143 -11.06 -3.62 2.08
C ILE A 143 -11.55 -2.85 3.31
N VAL A 144 -10.64 -2.30 4.12
CA VAL A 144 -10.99 -1.50 5.32
C VAL A 144 -11.85 -0.31 4.93
N GLN A 145 -11.54 0.39 3.84
CA GLN A 145 -12.30 1.55 3.39
C GLN A 145 -13.72 1.19 2.94
N VAL A 146 -13.90 0.09 2.18
CA VAL A 146 -15.23 -0.38 1.76
C VAL A 146 -16.03 -0.92 2.94
N LEU A 147 -15.43 -1.73 3.82
CA LEU A 147 -16.12 -2.24 5.00
C LEU A 147 -16.43 -1.13 6.02
N SER A 148 -15.59 -0.10 6.10
CA SER A 148 -15.81 1.08 6.93
C SER A 148 -17.12 1.80 6.57
N THR A 149 -17.64 1.67 5.35
CA THR A 149 -18.92 2.30 5.00
C THR A 149 -20.11 1.60 5.65
N ILE A 150 -19.95 0.34 6.06
CA ILE A 150 -20.98 -0.44 6.77
C ILE A 150 -20.85 -0.22 8.27
N SER A 151 -19.62 -0.26 8.80
CA SER A 151 -19.37 -0.12 10.24
C SER A 151 -17.99 0.46 10.52
N SER A 152 -17.93 1.45 11.41
CA SER A 152 -16.69 2.12 11.82
C SER A 152 -15.71 1.21 12.55
N TYR A 153 -16.19 0.10 13.15
CA TYR A 153 -15.35 -0.87 13.85
C TYR A 153 -14.36 -1.59 12.91
N PHE A 154 -14.63 -1.64 11.61
CA PHE A 154 -13.71 -2.30 10.67
C PHE A 154 -12.38 -1.55 10.50
N TRP A 155 -12.26 -0.31 10.98
CA TRP A 155 -10.97 0.38 11.09
C TRP A 155 -9.97 -0.36 11.99
N TYR A 156 -10.44 -1.16 12.95
CA TYR A 156 -9.55 -2.00 13.75
C TYR A 156 -8.84 -3.07 12.93
N LEU A 157 -9.37 -3.50 11.78
CA LEU A 157 -8.66 -4.40 10.87
C LEU A 157 -7.39 -3.76 10.30
N TRP A 158 -7.31 -2.43 10.26
CA TRP A 158 -6.11 -1.73 9.84
C TRP A 158 -4.93 -1.98 10.79
N LEU A 159 -5.18 -2.34 12.06
CA LEU A 159 -4.13 -2.75 13.02
C LEU A 159 -3.41 -4.05 12.60
N LEU A 160 -3.94 -4.82 11.65
CA LEU A 160 -3.22 -5.95 11.07
C LEU A 160 -1.94 -5.54 10.33
N ALA A 161 -1.91 -4.34 9.72
CA ALA A 161 -0.72 -3.82 9.05
C ALA A 161 0.46 -3.61 10.03
N PRO A 162 0.31 -2.83 11.12
CA PRO A 162 1.38 -2.68 12.11
C PRO A 162 1.67 -4.00 12.85
N ALA A 163 0.67 -4.85 13.13
CA ALA A 163 0.91 -6.15 13.72
C ALA A 163 1.82 -7.04 12.85
N ARG A 164 1.60 -7.06 11.53
CA ARG A 164 2.44 -7.82 10.59
C ARG A 164 3.84 -7.22 10.46
N ALA A 165 3.96 -5.89 10.44
CA ALA A 165 5.25 -5.21 10.44
C ALA A 165 6.06 -5.53 11.71
N LEU A 166 5.41 -5.52 12.88
CA LEU A 166 6.02 -5.88 14.15
C LEU A 166 6.43 -7.36 14.19
N TYR A 167 5.60 -8.26 13.64
CA TYR A 167 5.96 -9.68 13.54
C TYR A 167 7.20 -9.90 12.66
N LEU A 168 7.28 -9.25 11.49
CA LEU A 168 8.45 -9.30 10.62
C LEU A 168 9.69 -8.73 11.31
N LEU A 169 9.55 -7.62 12.04
CA LEU A 169 10.64 -7.02 12.81
C LEU A 169 11.10 -7.96 13.94
N TRP A 170 10.13 -8.58 14.62
CA TRP A 170 10.38 -9.58 15.65
C TRP A 170 11.16 -10.78 15.09
N VAL A 171 10.72 -11.39 14.00
CA VAL A 171 11.38 -12.59 13.45
C VAL A 171 12.73 -12.29 12.81
N ASN A 172 12.89 -11.14 12.15
CA ASN A 172 14.10 -10.86 11.37
C ASN A 172 15.21 -10.17 12.18
N PHE A 173 14.88 -9.36 13.18
CA PHE A 173 15.86 -8.56 13.92
C PHE A 173 15.97 -8.94 15.39
N LEU A 174 14.84 -9.04 16.09
CA LEU A 174 14.84 -9.28 17.55
C LEU A 174 15.01 -10.77 17.88
N GLY A 175 14.36 -11.64 17.13
CA GLY A 175 14.36 -13.09 17.31
C GLY A 175 15.78 -13.66 17.31
N PRO A 176 16.62 -13.36 16.29
CA PRO A 176 18.01 -13.80 16.28
C PRO A 176 18.83 -13.23 17.43
N TRP A 177 18.53 -12.02 17.90
CA TRP A 177 19.25 -11.40 19.02
C TRP A 177 18.90 -12.01 20.38
N PHE A 178 17.63 -12.38 20.59
CA PHE A 178 17.15 -13.03 21.82
C PHE A 178 17.37 -14.55 21.84
N MET A 179 17.47 -15.20 20.68
CA MET A 179 17.68 -16.64 20.54
C MET A 179 19.12 -16.99 20.11
N ALA A 180 20.03 -16.02 20.06
CA ALA A 180 21.45 -16.27 19.88
C ALA A 180 22.05 -16.90 21.16
N GLU A 181 21.72 -18.18 21.38
CA GLU A 181 22.64 -19.08 22.07
C GLU A 181 23.96 -19.08 21.25
N SER A 182 25.08 -18.96 21.95
CA SER A 182 26.48 -18.94 21.47
C SER A 182 26.75 -19.54 20.07
N PRO A 183 27.57 -18.89 19.22
CA PRO A 183 27.78 -19.30 17.84
C PRO A 183 28.45 -20.68 17.75
N SER A 184 27.69 -21.69 17.33
CA SER A 184 28.26 -22.87 16.70
C SER A 184 27.46 -23.24 15.47
N ALA A 185 28.05 -22.92 14.31
CA ALA A 185 27.73 -23.38 12.95
C ALA A 185 26.47 -22.82 12.27
N PRO A 186 26.67 -21.85 11.36
CA PRO A 186 26.07 -22.00 10.02
C PRO A 186 27.00 -21.55 8.86
N GLU A 187 28.30 -21.86 8.89
CA GLU A 187 29.23 -21.46 7.82
C GLU A 187 29.41 -22.54 6.71
N GLU A 188 28.90 -23.76 6.87
CA GLU A 188 29.15 -24.83 5.88
C GLU A 188 28.31 -24.74 4.59
N VAL A 189 27.18 -24.02 4.60
CA VAL A 189 26.28 -23.98 3.43
C VAL A 189 26.71 -22.92 2.40
N ASN A 190 27.41 -21.86 2.83
CA ASN A 190 27.80 -20.76 1.95
C ASN A 190 29.01 -21.11 1.07
N GLU A 191 30.06 -21.71 1.65
CA GLU A 191 31.28 -22.06 0.91
C GLU A 191 31.06 -23.10 -0.21
N LYS A 192 30.27 -24.16 0.05
CA LYS A 192 29.96 -25.18 -0.96
C LYS A 192 29.17 -24.61 -2.14
N LYS A 193 28.33 -23.60 -1.91
CA LYS A 193 27.52 -22.94 -2.94
C LYS A 193 28.37 -21.93 -3.72
N GLN A 194 29.22 -21.17 -3.04
CA GLN A 194 30.21 -20.25 -3.63
C GLN A 194 31.21 -20.98 -4.53
N ARG A 195 31.84 -22.07 -4.05
CA ARG A 195 32.77 -22.89 -4.86
C ARG A 195 32.11 -23.48 -6.11
N ARG A 196 30.81 -23.80 -6.06
CA ARG A 196 30.06 -24.31 -7.22
C ARG A 196 29.69 -23.20 -8.22
N GLN A 197 29.61 -21.96 -7.75
CA GLN A 197 29.36 -20.77 -8.54
C GLN A 197 30.64 -20.28 -9.23
N GLU A 198 31.77 -20.28 -8.52
CA GLU A 198 33.10 -19.99 -9.07
C GLU A 198 33.53 -21.02 -10.12
N ARG A 199 33.30 -22.33 -9.87
CA ARG A 199 33.56 -23.40 -10.87
C ARG A 199 32.75 -23.25 -12.15
N ARG A 200 31.64 -22.51 -12.14
CA ARG A 200 30.83 -22.21 -13.34
C ARG A 200 31.29 -20.94 -14.04
N GLN A 201 31.83 -19.97 -13.30
CA GLN A 201 32.44 -18.77 -13.87
C GLN A 201 33.76 -19.09 -14.57
N MET A 202 34.60 -19.94 -13.98
CA MET A 202 35.86 -20.40 -14.61
C MET A 202 35.67 -21.29 -15.85
N ARG A 203 34.49 -21.85 -16.11
CA ARG A 203 34.22 -22.61 -17.35
C ARG A 203 33.73 -21.75 -18.51
N ARG A 204 33.50 -20.46 -18.26
CA ARG A 204 32.99 -19.48 -19.24
C ARG A 204 34.07 -18.54 -19.76
N PHE A 205 35.28 -18.62 -19.18
CA PHE A 205 36.52 -18.06 -19.72
C PHE A 205 37.31 -19.21 -20.35
#